data_AF-A0A655E8I6-F1
#
_entry.id   AF-A0A655E8I6-F1
#
_cell.length_a   1.000
_cell.length_b   1.000
_cell.length_c   1.000
_cell.angle_alpha   90.00
_cell.angle_beta   90.00
_cell.angle_gamma   90.00
#
_symmetry.space_group_name_H-M   'P 1'
#
loop_
_entity.id
_entity.type
_entity.pdbx_description
1 polymer ?
#
loop_
_entity_poly.entity_id
_entity_poly.type
_entity_poly.pdbx_seq_one_letter_code
_entity_poly.pdbx_strand_id
1 'polypeptide(L)' 'MVALCNAYGKPLVSTSANLSGLPPCRTVEEVRAQFGDDFPVVEGATGGRLNPSEIRDALTGELFRQG' A
#
# COMPACT_ATOMS: atom_id res chain seq x y z
N MET A 1 -0.72 7.11 7.61
CA MET A 1 0.28 6.07 7.97
C MET A 1 0.88 6.30 9.35
N VAL A 2 1.49 7.46 9.66
CA VAL A 2 2.14 7.73 10.97
C VAL A 2 1.24 7.42 12.17
N ALA A 3 0.00 7.91 12.16
CA ALA A 3 -0.96 7.63 13.24
C ALA A 3 -1.23 6.14 13.46
N LEU A 4 -1.30 5.34 12.38
CA LEU A 4 -1.53 3.90 12.46
C LEU A 4 -0.30 3.16 13.04
N CYS A 5 0.91 3.50 12.59
CA CYS A 5 2.14 2.94 13.17
C CYS A 5 2.27 3.28 14.66
N ASN A 6 1.94 4.52 15.04
CA ASN A 6 1.99 4.96 16.44
C ASN A 6 0.96 4.23 17.30
N ALA A 7 -0.27 4.06 16.80
CA ALA A 7 -1.31 3.30 17.49
C ALA A 7 -0.95 1.81 17.63
N TYR A 8 -0.29 1.23 16.62
CA TYR A 8 0.21 -0.15 16.66
C TYR A 8 1.47 -0.31 17.55
N GLY A 9 2.21 0.78 17.79
CA GLY A 9 3.44 0.81 18.59
C GLY A 9 4.65 0.13 17.94
N LYS A 10 4.55 -0.24 16.65
CA LYS A 10 5.58 -0.97 15.89
C LYS A 10 5.52 -0.60 14.40
N PRO A 11 6.60 -0.88 13.63
CA PRO A 11 6.57 -0.76 12.18
C PRO A 11 5.50 -1.66 11.54
N LEU A 12 4.97 -1.22 10.39
CA LEU A 12 4.05 -2.00 9.57
C LEU A 12 4.77 -2.51 8.33
N VAL A 13 4.62 -3.80 8.05
CA VAL A 13 4.95 -4.35 6.74
C VAL A 13 3.80 -4.00 5.80
N SER A 14 4.10 -3.37 4.67
CA SER A 14 3.11 -2.95 3.69
C SER A 14 3.33 -3.67 2.37
N THR A 15 2.25 -4.16 1.77
CA THR A 15 2.18 -4.61 0.38
C THR A 15 1.20 -3.73 -0.39
N SER A 16 1.05 -3.98 -1.69
CA SER A 16 -0.11 -3.46 -2.42
C SER A 16 -1.40 -4.09 -1.86
N ALA A 17 -2.47 -3.29 -1.78
CA ALA A 17 -3.78 -3.73 -1.29
C ALA A 17 -4.53 -4.43 -2.42
N ASN A 18 -4.26 -5.72 -2.62
CA ASN A 18 -4.96 -6.54 -3.61
C ASN A 18 -4.85 -8.04 -3.28
N LEU A 19 -5.82 -8.81 -3.76
CA LEU A 19 -5.64 -10.25 -3.86
C LEU A 19 -4.58 -10.56 -4.92
N SER A 20 -3.81 -11.62 -4.71
CA SER A 20 -2.73 -12.01 -5.63
C SER A 20 -3.26 -12.19 -7.05
N GLY A 21 -2.59 -11.57 -8.02
CA GLY A 21 -3.00 -11.59 -9.43
C GLY A 21 -4.00 -10.49 -9.83
N LEU A 22 -4.60 -9.77 -8.88
CA LEU A 22 -5.48 -8.64 -9.17
C LEU A 22 -4.73 -7.29 -9.15
N PRO A 23 -5.26 -6.25 -9.84
CA PRO A 23 -4.72 -4.90 -9.75
C PRO A 23 -4.75 -4.34 -8.32
N PRO A 24 -3.79 -3.48 -7.94
CA PRO A 24 -3.77 -2.81 -6.64
C PRO A 24 -4.97 -1.88 -6.46
N CYS A 25 -5.64 -1.96 -5.32
CA CYS A 25 -6.71 -1.03 -4.96
C CYS A 25 -6.14 0.36 -4.62
N ARG A 26 -6.82 1.41 -5.06
CA ARG A 26 -6.53 2.83 -4.82
C ARG A 26 -7.67 3.57 -4.14
N THR A 27 -8.87 2.98 -4.06
CA THR A 27 -10.02 3.52 -3.34
C THR A 27 -10.60 2.48 -2.38
N VAL A 28 -11.44 2.93 -1.43
CA VAL A 28 -12.11 2.05 -0.47
C VAL A 28 -13.09 1.12 -1.20
N GLU A 29 -13.74 1.61 -2.24
CA GLU A 29 -14.69 0.84 -3.06
C GLU A 29 -14.00 -0.32 -3.77
N GLU A 30 -12.79 -0.10 -4.30
CA GLU A 30 -11.99 -1.17 -4.90
C GLU A 30 -11.57 -2.22 -3.87
N VAL A 31 -11.24 -1.80 -2.64
CA VAL A 31 -10.94 -2.72 -1.54
C VAL A 31 -12.17 -3.55 -1.19
N ARG A 32 -13.34 -2.93 -0.99
CA ARG A 32 -14.59 -3.66 -0.71
C ARG A 32 -14.97 -4.61 -1.84
N ALA A 33 -14.77 -4.21 -3.09
CA ALA A 33 -15.02 -5.06 -4.25
C ALA A 33 -14.13 -6.31 -4.30
N GLN A 34 -12.85 -6.22 -3.88
CA GLN A 34 -11.94 -7.36 -3.87
C GLN A 34 -12.02 -8.21 -2.59
N PHE A 35 -12.13 -7.56 -1.42
CA PHE A 35 -11.98 -8.22 -0.12
C PHE A 35 -13.30 -8.41 0.64
N GLY A 36 -14.40 -7.80 0.16
CA GLY A 36 -15.72 -7.82 0.80
C GLY A 36 -15.97 -6.61 1.71
N ASP A 37 -17.25 -6.36 2.00
CA ASP A 37 -17.71 -5.17 2.75
C ASP A 37 -17.23 -5.16 4.21
N ASP A 38 -17.02 -6.33 4.81
CA ASP A 38 -16.58 -6.49 6.20
C ASP A 38 -15.05 -6.35 6.38
N PHE A 39 -14.29 -6.21 5.29
CA PHE A 39 -12.85 -6.09 5.38
C PHE A 39 -12.46 -4.75 6.02
N PRO A 40 -11.59 -4.73 7.05
CA PRO A 40 -11.24 -3.50 7.73
C PRO A 40 -10.39 -2.59 6.84
N VAL A 41 -10.81 -1.34 6.67
CA VAL A 41 -10.11 -0.34 5.87
C VAL A 41 -9.91 0.93 6.69
N VAL A 42 -8.70 1.48 6.66
CA VAL A 42 -8.46 2.85 7.13
C VAL A 42 -8.76 3.80 5.98
N GLU A 43 -9.89 4.49 6.05
CA GLU A 43 -10.33 5.40 4.99
C GLU A 43 -9.41 6.62 4.86
N GLY A 44 -9.10 7.00 3.62
CA GLY A 44 -8.27 8.15 3.30
C GLY A 44 -7.91 8.22 1.82
N ALA A 45 -7.61 9.44 1.35
CA ALA A 45 -7.17 9.64 -0.03
C ALA A 45 -5.76 9.08 -0.25
N THR A 46 -5.57 8.39 -1.37
CA THR A 46 -4.23 7.98 -1.82
C THR A 46 -3.51 9.13 -2.54
N GLY A 47 -2.19 9.10 -2.58
CA GLY A 47 -1.37 10.15 -3.21
C GLY A 47 -1.38 10.16 -4.74
N GLY A 48 -2.33 9.47 -5.40
CA GLY A 48 -2.49 9.49 -6.86
C GLY A 48 -1.39 8.80 -7.67
N ARG A 49 -0.43 8.10 -7.04
CA ARG A 49 0.62 7.37 -7.76
C ARG A 49 0.03 6.22 -8.58
N LEU A 50 0.39 6.18 -9.86
CA LEU A 50 -0.03 5.11 -10.77
C LEU A 50 0.85 3.87 -10.61
N ASN A 51 2.13 4.04 -10.31
CA ASN A 51 3.09 2.95 -10.16
C ASN A 51 3.37 2.64 -8.68
N PRO A 52 3.86 1.42 -8.37
CA PRO A 52 4.41 1.09 -7.05
C PRO A 52 5.55 2.02 -6.65
N SER A 53 5.95 2.00 -5.37
CA SER A 53 7.11 2.78 -4.94
C SER A 53 8.39 2.27 -5.59
N GLU A 54 9.30 3.20 -5.84
CA GLU A 54 10.66 2.90 -6.24
C GLU A 54 11.40 2.08 -5.17
N ILE A 55 12.27 1.16 -5.59
CA ILE A 55 13.17 0.41 -4.71
C ILE A 55 14.59 0.60 -5.20
N ARG A 56 15.45 1.13 -4.33
CA ARG A 56 16.88 1.34 -4.58
C ARG A 56 17.72 0.69 -3.50
N ASP A 57 18.93 0.28 -3.88
CA ASP A 57 19.99 -0.02 -2.92
C ASP A 57 20.37 1.25 -2.15
N ALA A 58 20.42 1.17 -0.82
CA ALA A 58 20.69 2.32 0.03
C ALA A 58 22.17 2.76 0.03
N LEU A 59 23.10 1.86 -0.31
CA LEU A 59 24.54 2.10 -0.32
C LEU A 59 25.03 2.55 -1.70
N THR A 60 24.55 1.90 -2.76
CA THR A 60 25.02 2.13 -4.14
C THR A 60 24.08 3.04 -4.94
N GLY A 61 22.81 3.17 -4.53
CA GLY A 61 21.78 3.88 -5.29
C GLY A 61 21.24 3.11 -6.50
N GLU A 62 21.69 1.87 -6.70
CA GLU A 62 21.23 0.99 -7.78
C GLU A 62 19.71 0.83 -7.75
N LEU A 63 19.08 0.97 -8.91
CA LEU A 63 17.63 0.90 -9.04
C LEU A 63 17.20 -0.56 -9.29
N PHE A 64 16.51 -1.16 -8.32
CA PHE A 64 15.93 -2.50 -8.48
C PHE A 64 14.52 -2.46 -9.06
N ARG A 65 13.75 -1.41 -8.74
CA ARG A 65 12.40 -1.24 -9.26
C ARG A 65 12.10 0.24 -9.45
N GLN A 66 11.71 0.60 -10.67
CA GLN A 66 11.19 1.94 -10.97
C GLN A 66 9.76 2.09 -10.46
N GLY A 67 9.44 3.27 -9.94
CA GLY A 67 8.10 3.65 -9.48
C GLY A 67 7.43 4.73 -10.29
#